data_AF-A0A1K1XHW0-F1
#
_entry.id   AF-A0A1K1XHW0-F1
#
_cell.length_a   1.000
_cell.length_b   1.000
_cell.length_c   1.000
_cell.angle_alpha   90.00
_cell.angle_beta   90.00
_cell.angle_gamma   90.00
#
_symmetry.space_group_name_H-M   'P 1'
#
loop_
_entity.id
_entity.type
_entity.pdbx_description
1 polymer ?
#
loop_
_entity_poly.entity_id
_entity_poly.type
_entity_poly.pdbx_seq_one_letter_code
_entity_poly.pdbx_strand_id
1 'polypeptide(L)' 'MIPASRLVEEANPACAQCHGKERFETPQLAWAVWQKMPRRSIRQVYRCEQCGGWHIGEVRS' A
#
# COMPACT_ATOMS: atom_id res chain seq x y z
N MET A 1 -2.31 8.59 41.57
CA MET A 1 -1.91 9.37 40.37
C MET A 1 -1.14 8.43 39.46
N ILE A 2 -1.76 7.98 38.37
CA ILE A 2 -1.12 7.10 37.38
C ILE A 2 -0.92 7.97 36.14
N PRO A 3 0.31 8.22 35.66
CA PRO A 3 0.47 8.84 34.36
C PRO A 3 0.08 7.80 33.33
N ALA A 4 -1.13 7.91 32.77
CA ALA A 4 -1.54 7.15 31.60
C ALA A 4 -0.82 7.70 30.36
N SER A 5 0.51 7.62 30.37
CA SER A 5 1.35 7.93 29.22
C SER A 5 1.71 6.61 28.56
N ARG A 6 0.76 6.07 27.81
CA ARG A 6 1.09 5.20 26.69
C ARG A 6 0.48 5.87 25.49
N LEU A 7 1.32 6.58 24.74
CA LEU A 7 1.03 6.98 23.38
C LEU A 7 0.45 5.74 22.70
N VAL A 8 -0.86 5.71 22.52
CA VAL A 8 -1.46 4.85 21.51
C VAL A 8 -0.92 5.48 20.24
N GLU A 9 0.20 4.97 19.73
CA GLU A 9 0.53 5.15 18.33
C GLU A 9 -0.70 4.60 17.61
N GLU A 10 -1.64 5.49 17.28
CA GLU A 10 -2.79 5.20 16.46
C GLU A 10 -2.22 4.48 15.25
N ALA A 11 -2.42 3.17 15.21
CA ALA A 11 -2.01 2.34 14.10
C ALA A 11 -2.75 2.93 12.91
N ASN A 12 -2.07 3.83 12.20
CA ASN A 12 -2.68 4.67 11.20
C ASN A 12 -3.36 3.72 10.21
N PRO A 13 -4.70 3.62 10.19
CA PRO A 13 -5.37 2.64 9.35
C PRO A 13 -5.06 2.92 7.86
N ALA A 14 -4.56 4.11 7.55
CA ALA A 14 -4.03 4.52 6.26
C ALA A 14 -2.78 3.71 5.81
N CYS A 15 -2.01 3.15 6.75
CA CYS A 15 -0.91 2.23 6.43
C CYS A 15 -1.39 0.78 6.25
N ALA A 16 -2.59 0.42 6.70
CA ALA A 16 -3.08 -0.96 6.58
C ALA A 16 -3.26 -1.37 5.10
N GLN A 17 -3.65 -0.42 4.23
CA GLN A 17 -3.75 -0.69 2.78
C GLN A 17 -2.39 -0.89 2.11
N CYS A 18 -1.32 -0.35 2.70
CA CYS A 18 0.05 -0.48 2.24
C CYS A 18 0.75 -1.71 2.84
N HIS A 19 0.25 -2.22 3.96
CA HIS A 19 0.88 -3.28 4.71
C HIS A 19 0.97 -4.58 3.88
N GLY A 20 2.20 -5.08 3.70
CA GLY A 20 2.50 -6.26 2.88
C GLY A 20 2.48 -6.03 1.36
N LYS A 21 2.27 -4.80 0.89
CA LYS A 21 2.35 -4.44 -0.54
C LYS A 21 3.62 -3.66 -0.82
N GLU A 22 4.26 -3.97 -1.94
CA GLU A 22 5.41 -3.21 -2.39
C GLU A 22 4.97 -1.79 -2.80
N ARG A 23 5.68 -0.78 -2.29
CA ARG A 23 5.50 0.62 -2.63
C ARG A 23 6.51 0.98 -3.71
N PHE A 24 6.03 1.60 -4.78
CA PHE A 24 6.86 2.16 -5.84
C PHE A 24 6.76 3.69 -5.82
N GLU A 25 7.88 4.34 -6.12
CA GLU A 25 7.97 5.80 -6.17
C GLU A 25 7.32 6.38 -7.44
N THR A 26 7.41 5.64 -8.55
CA THR A 26 6.89 6.06 -9.84
C THR A 26 5.91 5.03 -10.39
N PRO A 27 4.91 5.47 -11.20
CA PRO A 27 4.01 4.53 -11.85
C PRO A 27 4.76 3.61 -12.81
N GLN A 28 5.79 4.10 -13.50
CA GLN A 28 6.55 3.32 -14.48
C GLN A 28 7.22 2.10 -13.83
N LEU A 29 7.76 2.24 -12.62
CA LEU A 29 8.32 1.12 -11.86
C LEU A 29 7.24 0.11 -11.47
N ALA A 30 6.10 0.58 -10.95
CA ALA A 30 4.98 -0.30 -10.62
C ALA A 30 4.46 -1.06 -11.86
N TRP A 31 4.35 -0.39 -13.00
CA TRP A 31 3.93 -0.99 -14.27
C TRP A 31 4.96 -1.99 -14.79
N ALA A 32 6.25 -1.68 -14.74
CA ALA A 32 7.32 -2.59 -15.15
C ALA A 32 7.34 -3.87 -14.30
N VAL A 33 7.11 -3.75 -12.99
CA VAL A 33 7.00 -4.90 -12.08
C VAL A 33 5.72 -5.68 -12.34
N TRP A 34 4.57 -5.01 -12.50
CA TRP A 34 3.30 -5.65 -12.86
C TRP A 34 3.40 -6.43 -14.17
N GLN A 35 4.08 -5.88 -15.19
CA GLN A 35 4.36 -6.56 -16.46
C GLN A 35 5.27 -7.77 -16.31
N LYS A 36 5.97 -7.97 -15.21
CA LYS A 36 6.78 -9.17 -14.97
C LYS A 36 6.05 -10.20 -14.11
N MET A 37 4.93 -9.82 -13.49
CA MET A 37 4.15 -10.75 -12.66
C MET A 37 3.42 -11.79 -13.52
N PRO A 38 3.30 -13.04 -13.05
CA PRO A 38 2.55 -14.09 -13.76
C PRO A 38 1.03 -13.96 -13.61
N ARG A 39 0.52 -13.25 -12.60
CA ARG A 39 -0.91 -13.09 -12.29
C ARG A 39 -1.42 -11.67 -12.58
N ARG A 40 -1.19 -11.19 -13.81
CA ARG A 40 -1.55 -9.81 -14.21
C ARG A 40 -3.07 -9.57 -14.29
N SER A 41 -3.85 -10.62 -14.55
CA SER A 41 -5.30 -10.50 -14.74
C SER A 41 -6.07 -10.14 -13.47
N ILE A 42 -5.50 -10.41 -12.29
CA ILE A 42 -6.20 -10.25 -11.00
C ILE A 42 -5.73 -8.97 -10.28
N ARG A 43 -4.55 -8.44 -10.64
CA ARG A 43 -3.94 -7.29 -9.97
C ARG A 43 -3.83 -6.10 -10.92
N GLN A 44 -3.94 -4.89 -10.41
CA GLN A 44 -3.71 -3.65 -11.15
C GLN A 44 -2.81 -2.70 -10.36
N VAL A 45 -2.17 -1.79 -11.10
CA VAL A 45 -1.39 -0.69 -10.53
C VAL A 45 -2.34 0.43 -10.13
N TYR A 46 -2.27 0.89 -8.89
CA TYR A 46 -3.05 2.02 -8.38
C TYR A 46 -2.18 2.94 -7.53
N ARG A 47 -2.54 4.22 -7.49
CA ARG A 47 -1.95 5.18 -6.56
C ARG A 47 -2.73 5.12 -5.25
N CYS A 48 -2.03 4.92 -4.14
CA CYS A 48 -2.66 4.95 -2.84
C CYS A 48 -2.79 6.40 -2.37
N GLU A 49 -4.02 6.83 -2.06
CA GLU A 49 -4.31 8.19 -1.60
C GLU A 49 -3.78 8.45 -0.18
N GLN A 50 -3.45 7.38 0.56
CA GLN A 50 -3.00 7.44 1.95
C GLN A 50 -1.49 7.64 2.07
N CYS A 51 -0.70 6.84 1.35
CA CYS A 51 0.77 6.94 1.38
C CYS A 51 1.35 7.77 0.22
N GLY A 52 0.51 8.11 -0.77
CA GLY A 52 0.89 8.83 -1.99
C GLY A 52 1.70 8.02 -3.00
N GLY A 53 2.09 6.79 -2.66
CA GLY A 53 2.89 5.88 -3.47
C GLY A 53 2.06 5.00 -4.41
N TRP A 54 2.77 4.31 -5.30
CA TRP A 54 2.17 3.37 -6.25
C TRP A 54 2.22 1.96 -5.70
N HIS A 55 1.14 1.21 -5.84
CA HIS A 55 1.03 -0.17 -5.38
C HIS A 55 0.43 -1.06 -6.46
N ILE A 56 0.73 -2.35 -6.37
CA ILE A 56 0.10 -3.39 -7.18
C ILE A 56 -0.81 -4.20 -6.26
N GLY A 57 -2.11 -4.21 -6.53
CA GLY A 57 -3.10 -4.89 -5.70
C GLY A 57 -4.27 -5.41 -6.51
N GLU A 58 -5.11 -6.23 -5.89
CA GLU A 58 -6.32 -6.72 -6.53
C GLU A 58 -7.34 -5.59 -6.66
N VAL A 59 -7.96 -5.46 -7.84
CA VAL A 59 -9.19 -4.68 -7.95
C VAL A 59 -10.25 -5.49 -7.23
N ARG A 60 -10.60 -5.09 -6.01
CA ARG A 60 -11.82 -5.61 -5.39
C ARG A 60 -12.99 -5.00 -6.17
N SER A 61 -13.61 -5.83 -7.02
CA SER A 61 -14.92 -5.55 -7.62
C SER A 61 -15.98 -5.37 -6.55
#